data_AF-A0A803R959-F1
#
_entry.id   AF-A0A803R959-F1
#
_cell.length_a   1.000
_cell.length_b   1.000
_cell.length_c   1.000
_cell.angle_alpha   90.00
_cell.angle_beta   90.00
_cell.angle_gamma   90.00
#
_symmetry.space_group_name_H-M   'P 1'
#
loop_
_entity.id
_entity.type
_entity.pdbx_description
1 polymer ?
#
loop_
_entity_poly.entity_id
_entity_poly.type
_entity_poly.pdbx_seq_one_letter_code
_entity_poly.pdbx_strand_id
1 'polypeptide(L)'
;MRLPDSEVGQIPTVIFGTVNGVIGVIASLPQEQYVFLEKLQTSLRKVIKGVGGLSHEQWRSFSNEKKTVEAKNFLDGDLIESFLDLNRSKMEDISKQTGVSVEELCKRVEELTRLH
;
A
#
# COMPACT_ATOMS: atom_id res chain seq x y z
N MET A 1 2.51 9.68 -23.85
CA MET A 1 3.97 9.83 -24.00
C MET A 1 4.58 9.39 -22.66
N ARG A 2 5.21 8.21 -22.60
CA ARG A 2 5.83 7.72 -21.36
C ARG A 2 7.22 8.35 -21.26
N LEU A 3 7.49 9.06 -20.17
CA LEU A 3 8.81 9.65 -19.91
C LEU A 3 9.80 8.54 -19.49
N PRO A 4 11.06 8.61 -19.96
CA PRO A 4 12.03 7.52 -19.80
C PRO A 4 12.75 7.45 -18.44
N ASP A 5 12.41 8.26 -17.45
CA ASP A 5 13.16 8.38 -16.17
C ASP A 5 12.35 8.05 -14.91
N SER A 6 11.34 7.19 -15.00
CA SER A 6 10.73 6.60 -13.79
C SER A 6 10.91 5.10 -13.84
N GLU A 7 11.69 4.55 -12.90
CA GLU A 7 11.82 3.09 -12.70
C GLU A 7 10.45 2.40 -12.49
N VAL A 8 9.44 3.19 -12.09
CA VAL A 8 8.02 2.82 -12.00
C VAL A 8 7.40 2.45 -13.35
N GLY A 9 7.91 2.98 -14.47
CA GLY A 9 7.36 2.80 -15.81
C GLY A 9 7.57 1.42 -16.43
N GLN A 10 8.36 0.54 -15.80
CA GLN A 10 8.58 -0.85 -16.23
C GLN A 10 7.88 -1.90 -15.38
N ILE A 11 7.13 -1.49 -14.35
CA ILE A 11 6.44 -2.43 -13.47
C ILE A 11 5.32 -3.12 -14.26
N PRO A 12 5.30 -4.47 -14.36
CA PRO A 12 4.19 -5.18 -14.99
C PRO A 12 2.89 -4.92 -14.23
N THR A 13 1.91 -4.33 -14.91
CA THR A 13 0.59 -4.02 -14.36
C THR A 13 -0.51 -4.81 -15.05
N VAL A 14 -1.45 -5.33 -14.28
CA VAL A 14 -2.67 -5.99 -14.76
C VAL A 14 -3.87 -5.21 -14.25
N ILE A 15 -4.74 -4.76 -15.15
CA ILE A 15 -6.01 -4.11 -14.81
C ILE A 15 -7.09 -5.18 -14.72
N PHE A 16 -7.96 -5.10 -13.71
CA PHE A 16 -9.10 -6.00 -13.55
C PHE A 16 -10.37 -5.22 -13.21
N GLY A 17 -11.52 -5.80 -13.58
CA GLY A 17 -12.85 -5.33 -13.19
C GLY A 17 -13.53 -6.34 -12.28
N THR A 18 -14.31 -5.87 -11.33
CA THR A 18 -15.11 -6.70 -10.43
C THR A 18 -16.60 -6.63 -10.76
N VAL A 19 -17.38 -7.61 -10.28
CA VAL A 19 -18.85 -7.64 -10.45
C VAL A 19 -19.57 -6.43 -9.82
N ASN A 20 -18.95 -5.77 -8.85
CA ASN A 20 -19.49 -4.60 -8.17
C ASN A 20 -19.11 -3.28 -8.86
N GLY A 21 -18.47 -3.32 -10.04
CA GLY A 21 -18.07 -2.13 -10.79
C GLY A 21 -16.75 -1.49 -10.34
N VAL A 22 -16.03 -2.10 -9.40
CA VAL A 22 -14.68 -1.64 -9.04
C VAL A 22 -13.70 -2.02 -10.14
N ILE A 23 -12.90 -1.05 -10.58
CA ILE A 23 -11.74 -1.24 -11.44
C ILE A 23 -10.50 -1.18 -10.55
N GLY A 24 -9.64 -2.19 -10.63
CA GLY A 24 -8.41 -2.27 -9.84
C GLY A 24 -7.18 -2.57 -10.69
N VAL A 25 -6.02 -2.32 -10.11
CA VAL A 25 -4.72 -2.59 -10.73
C VAL A 25 -3.89 -3.49 -9.82
N ILE A 26 -3.21 -4.47 -10.40
CA ILE A 26 -2.22 -5.32 -9.74
C ILE A 26 -0.86 -5.01 -10.37
N ALA A 27 0.10 -4.56 -9.58
CA ALA A 27 1.44 -4.21 -10.01
C ALA A 27 2.48 -5.16 -9.38
N SER A 28 3.39 -5.73 -10.18
CA SER A 28 4.45 -6.62 -9.69
C SER A 28 5.69 -5.85 -9.27
N LEU A 29 5.84 -5.61 -7.97
CA LEU A 29 6.92 -4.80 -7.41
C LEU A 29 8.27 -5.57 -7.30
N PRO A 30 9.42 -4.91 -7.52
CA PRO A 30 10.73 -5.43 -7.14
C PRO A 30 10.82 -5.74 -5.63
N GLN A 31 11.62 -6.73 -5.26
CA GLN A 31 11.73 -7.19 -3.86
C GLN A 31 12.12 -6.07 -2.89
N GLU A 32 13.04 -5.19 -3.27
CA GLU A 32 13.48 -4.07 -2.43
C GLU A 32 12.32 -3.10 -2.13
N GLN A 33 11.54 -2.76 -3.15
CA GLN A 33 10.35 -1.92 -3.00
C GLN A 33 9.28 -2.61 -2.15
N TYR A 34 9.06 -3.91 -2.37
CA TYR A 34 8.11 -4.69 -1.57
C TYR A 34 8.46 -4.66 -0.07
N VAL A 35 9.71 -4.95 0.29
CA VAL A 35 10.15 -4.99 1.71
C VAL A 35 9.99 -3.61 2.37
N PHE A 36 10.30 -2.54 1.63
CA PHE A 36 10.09 -1.19 2.12
C PHE A 36 8.62 -0.87 2.37
N LEU A 37 7.76 -1.15 1.38
CA LEU A 37 6.33 -0.85 1.47
C LEU A 37 5.60 -1.73 2.48
N GLU A 38 6.06 -2.97 2.68
CA GLU A 38 5.59 -3.85 3.76
C GLU A 38 5.89 -3.25 5.14
N LYS A 39 7.09 -2.66 5.32
CA LYS A 39 7.44 -1.93 6.56
C LYS A 39 6.55 -0.71 6.76
N LEU A 40 6.27 0.05 5.70
CA LEU A 40 5.37 1.20 5.73
C LEU A 40 3.94 0.78 6.10
N GLN A 41 3.38 -0.23 5.42
CA GLN A 41 2.05 -0.78 5.69
C GLN A 41 1.93 -1.27 7.13
N THR A 42 2.95 -1.93 7.66
CA THR A 42 2.99 -2.37 9.06
C THR A 42 2.95 -1.21 10.04
N SER A 43 3.61 -0.10 9.73
CA SER A 43 3.58 1.11 10.56
C SER A 43 2.23 1.82 10.46
N LEU A 44 1.65 1.89 9.24
CA LEU A 44 0.32 2.45 8.99
C LEU A 44 -0.78 1.71 9.76
N ARG A 45 -0.76 0.36 9.76
CA ARG A 45 -1.73 -0.47 10.50
C ARG A 45 -1.78 -0.17 12.01
N LYS A 46 -0.68 0.29 12.60
CA LYS A 46 -0.64 0.65 14.03
C LYS A 46 -1.26 2.01 14.32
N VAL A 47 -1.23 2.92 13.34
CA VAL A 47 -1.65 4.31 13.48
C VAL A 47 -3.08 4.52 12.99
N ILE A 48 -3.44 3.83 11.90
CA ILE A 48 -4.78 3.85 11.31
C ILE A 48 -5.60 2.75 11.97
N LYS A 49 -6.57 3.17 12.79
CA LYS A 49 -7.57 2.26 13.35
C LYS A 49 -8.66 2.05 12.32
N GLY A 50 -8.96 0.79 12.00
CA GLY A 50 -10.10 0.46 11.14
C GLY A 50 -11.41 0.98 11.73
N VAL A 51 -12.35 1.34 10.87
CA VAL A 51 -13.69 1.78 11.28
C VAL A 51 -14.33 0.67 12.12
N GLY A 52 -14.90 1.02 13.27
CA GLY A 52 -15.48 0.04 14.20
C GLY A 52 -14.46 -0.87 14.90
N GLY A 53 -13.16 -0.55 14.84
CA GLY A 53 -12.11 -1.37 15.45
C GLY A 53 -11.76 -2.64 14.66
N LEU A 54 -12.17 -2.71 13.40
CA LEU A 54 -11.87 -3.85 12.53
C LEU A 54 -10.37 -3.93 12.23
N SER A 55 -9.82 -5.15 12.32
CA SER A 55 -8.44 -5.43 11.96
C SER A 55 -8.29 -5.46 10.44
N HIS A 56 -7.39 -4.61 9.93
CA HIS A 56 -7.02 -4.58 8.52
C HIS A 56 -6.43 -5.93 8.05
N GLU A 57 -5.63 -6.58 8.89
CA GLU A 57 -5.03 -7.89 8.60
C GLU A 57 -6.07 -8.98 8.43
N GLN A 58 -7.06 -8.98 9.31
CA GLN A 58 -8.17 -9.91 9.24
C GLN A 58 -9.03 -9.64 8.00
N TRP A 59 -9.26 -8.36 7.67
CA TRP A 59 -10.02 -7.97 6.49
C TRP A 59 -9.35 -8.42 5.18
N ARG A 60 -8.03 -8.28 5.08
CA ARG A 60 -7.27 -8.69 3.89
C ARG A 60 -6.86 -10.16 3.89
N SER A 61 -7.13 -10.92 4.96
CA SER A 61 -6.82 -12.35 5.01
C SER A 61 -7.57 -13.12 3.92
N PHE A 62 -6.92 -14.15 3.37
CA PHE A 62 -7.60 -15.07 2.46
C PHE A 62 -8.62 -15.86 3.28
N SER A 63 -9.89 -15.81 2.88
CA SER A 63 -10.95 -16.57 3.54
C SER A 63 -11.77 -17.34 2.51
N ASN A 64 -12.04 -18.61 2.81
CA ASN A 64 -13.05 -19.41 2.15
C ASN A 64 -13.81 -20.23 3.21
N GLU A 65 -14.84 -21.00 2.79
CA GLU A 65 -15.67 -21.80 3.71
C GLU A 65 -14.89 -22.81 4.58
N LYS A 66 -13.67 -23.17 4.18
CA LYS A 66 -12.87 -24.23 4.81
C LYS A 66 -11.69 -23.71 5.62
N LYS A 67 -11.15 -22.54 5.28
CA LYS A 67 -9.94 -21.98 5.91
C LYS A 67 -9.87 -20.47 5.77
N THR A 68 -9.28 -19.87 6.78
CA THR A 68 -8.76 -18.50 6.73
C THR A 68 -7.25 -18.56 6.91
N VAL A 69 -6.50 -17.93 6.00
CA VAL A 69 -5.04 -17.84 6.06
C VAL A 69 -4.61 -16.40 5.82
N GLU A 70 -3.49 -16.01 6.43
CA GLU A 70 -2.94 -14.66 6.28
C GLU A 70 -2.58 -14.35 4.83
N ALA A 71 -2.82 -13.09 4.42
CA ALA A 71 -2.33 -12.60 3.15
C ALA A 71 -0.79 -12.51 3.18
N LYS A 72 -0.15 -12.98 2.12
CA LYS A 72 1.32 -12.99 1.97
C LYS A 72 1.70 -12.50 0.59
N ASN A 73 2.77 -11.74 0.49
CA ASN A 73 3.29 -11.19 -0.77
C ASN A 73 2.31 -10.26 -1.49
N PHE A 74 1.37 -9.65 -0.76
CA PHE A 74 0.43 -8.65 -1.26
C PHE A 74 0.45 -7.42 -0.37
N LEU A 75 0.49 -6.26 -1.02
CA LEU A 75 0.39 -4.96 -0.38
C LEU A 75 -0.95 -4.33 -0.74
N ASP A 76 -1.49 -3.57 0.21
CA ASP A 76 -2.74 -2.86 0.04
C ASP A 76 -2.46 -1.41 -0.38
N GLY A 77 -2.63 -1.14 -1.68
CA GLY A 77 -2.42 0.19 -2.27
C GLY A 77 -3.26 1.27 -1.59
N ASP A 78 -4.54 1.00 -1.34
CA ASP A 78 -5.47 1.95 -0.71
C ASP A 78 -4.97 2.36 0.70
N LEU A 79 -4.46 1.38 1.46
CA LEU A 79 -3.91 1.65 2.79
C LEU A 79 -2.61 2.46 2.70
N ILE A 80 -1.73 2.16 1.74
CA ILE A 80 -0.48 2.89 1.55
C ILE A 80 -0.76 4.33 1.13
N GLU A 81 -1.69 4.54 0.21
CA GLU A 81 -2.08 5.86 -0.30
C GLU A 81 -2.75 6.72 0.75
N SER A 82 -3.50 6.12 1.68
CA SER A 82 -4.08 6.83 2.82
C SER A 82 -3.05 7.54 3.71
N PHE A 83 -1.75 7.22 3.57
CA PHE A 83 -0.67 7.96 4.22
C PHE A 83 -0.72 9.46 3.87
N LEU A 84 -1.03 9.82 2.63
CA LEU A 84 -1.06 11.21 2.16
C LEU A 84 -2.20 12.02 2.79
N ASP A 85 -3.26 11.34 3.24
CA ASP A 85 -4.41 11.94 3.92
C ASP A 85 -4.21 12.08 5.44
N LEU A 86 -3.12 11.56 5.99
CA LEU A 86 -2.85 11.64 7.42
C LEU A 86 -2.46 13.06 7.85
N ASN A 87 -2.72 13.38 9.12
CA ASN A 87 -2.20 14.60 9.70
C ASN A 87 -0.66 14.50 9.90
N ARG A 88 0.00 15.66 9.93
CA ARG A 88 1.46 15.73 10.03
C ARG A 88 2.03 15.02 11.27
N SER A 89 1.32 15.07 12.39
CA SER A 89 1.72 14.35 13.62
C SER A 89 1.81 12.83 13.40
N LYS A 90 0.81 12.23 12.76
CA LYS A 90 0.81 10.79 12.45
C LYS A 90 1.86 10.44 11.41
N MET A 91 2.06 11.30 10.41
CA MET A 91 3.12 11.12 9.42
C MET A 91 4.50 11.10 10.07
N GLU A 92 4.76 11.99 11.03
CA GLU A 92 6.02 12.01 11.79
C GLU A 92 6.20 10.75 12.65
N ASP A 93 5.14 10.24 13.27
CA ASP A 93 5.19 8.99 14.03
C ASP A 93 5.52 7.78 13.14
N ILE A 94 4.99 7.76 11.92
CA ILE A 94 5.29 6.73 10.92
C ILE A 94 6.73 6.89 10.42
N SER A 95 7.17 8.12 10.13
CA SER A 95 8.54 8.45 9.71
C SER A 95 9.58 7.97 10.71
N LYS A 96 9.33 8.14 12.01
CA LYS A 96 10.21 7.61 13.08
C LYS A 96 10.28 6.08 13.09
N GLN A 97 9.17 5.39 12.79
CA GLN A 97 9.12 3.91 12.76
C GLN A 97 9.78 3.33 11.51
N THR A 98 9.63 3.99 10.36
CA THR A 98 10.22 3.55 9.10
C THR A 98 11.70 3.95 8.99
N GLY A 99 12.13 5.00 9.70
CA GLY A 99 13.49 5.53 9.67
C GLY A 99 13.77 6.40 8.44
N VAL A 100 12.71 6.92 7.81
CA VAL A 100 12.76 7.72 6.57
C VAL A 100 12.01 9.02 6.81
N SER A 101 12.47 10.14 6.25
CA SER A 101 11.80 11.44 6.43
C SER A 101 10.38 11.42 5.86
N VAL A 102 9.50 12.26 6.41
CA VAL A 102 8.12 12.40 5.92
C VAL A 102 8.10 12.80 4.44
N GLU A 103 8.99 13.70 4.03
CA GLU A 103 9.10 14.18 2.65
C GLU A 103 9.44 13.06 1.66
N GLU A 104 10.40 12.20 2.03
CA GLU A 104 10.78 11.05 1.20
C GLU A 104 9.66 9.99 1.17
N LEU A 105 8.94 9.79 2.27
CA LEU A 105 7.76 8.92 2.30
C LEU A 105 6.66 9.44 1.38
N CYS A 106 6.35 10.74 1.42
CA CYS A 106 5.36 11.35 0.54
C CYS A 106 5.76 11.16 -0.93
N LYS A 107 7.01 11.46 -1.28
CA LYS A 107 7.50 11.29 -2.66
C LYS A 107 7.33 9.87 -3.16
N ARG A 108 7.68 8.86 -2.36
CA ARG A 108 7.55 7.44 -2.73
C ARG A 108 6.09 7.01 -2.89
N VAL A 109 5.20 7.48 -2.02
CA VAL A 109 3.76 7.16 -2.12
C VAL A 109 3.16 7.84 -3.35
N GLU A 110 3.52 9.10 -3.63
CA GLU A 110 3.10 9.80 -4.86
C GLU A 110 3.59 9.11 -6.14
N GLU A 111 4.79 8.54 -6.13
CA GLU A 111 5.31 7.75 -7.25
C GLU A 111 4.47 6.48 -7.49
N LEU A 112 3.96 5.84 -6.44
CA LEU A 112 3.07 4.67 -6.55
C LEU A 112 1.68 5.03 -7.09
N THR A 113 1.11 6.15 -6.66
CA THR A 113 -0.20 6.61 -7.15
C THR A 113 -0.19 6.86 -8.67
N ARG A 114 0.98 7.11 -9.28
CA ARG A 114 1.12 7.26 -10.75
C ARG A 114 0.99 5.97 -11.55
N LEU A 115 0.86 4.81 -10.89
CA LEU A 115 0.68 3.51 -11.55
C LEU A 115 -0.73 3.31 -12.12
N HIS A 116 -1.69 4.15 -11.75
CA HIS A 116 -3.08 4.14 -12.22
C HIS A 116 -3.60 5.58 -12.43
#